data_AF-A0A430PYL9-F1
#
_entry.id   AF-A0A430PYL9-F1
#
_cell.length_a   1.000
_cell.length_b   1.000
_cell.length_c   1.000
_cell.angle_alpha   90.00
_cell.angle_beta   90.00
_cell.angle_gamma   90.00
#
_symmetry.space_group_name_H-M   'P 1'
#
loop_
_entity.id
_entity.type
_entity.pdbx_description
1 polymer ?
#
loop_
_entity_poly.entity_id
_entity_poly.type
_entity_poly.pdbx_seq_one_letter_code
_entity_poly.pdbx_strand_id
1 'polypeptide(L)'
;GNIEQAWSFENKVASFHYLCHSNLVTKNVKVVVSRSNLLVDSFEQIMRLKPHELRCRLFISFTGEEGLDYGGLSREWFFKLSTELLNPMYCLFEYAGGNNYALQINPASSVNPEHLEYFRFVGRFIALALYHSRFIDNGFTLPFYKRMLNKNITLADIETVDVEYYNSLKFIQ
;
A
#
# COMPACT_ATOMS: atom_id res chain seq x y z
N GLY A 1 -28.47 -11.56 -25.69
CA GLY A 1 -27.06 -11.66 -25.26
C GLY A 1 -26.87 -10.66 -24.16
N ASN A 2 -26.64 -11.13 -22.93
CA ASN A 2 -26.48 -10.25 -21.78
C ASN A 2 -25.14 -9.53 -21.89
N ILE A 3 -25.20 -8.24 -22.23
CA ILE A 3 -24.14 -7.30 -21.90
C ILE A 3 -24.25 -7.15 -20.39
N GLU A 4 -23.38 -7.80 -19.62
CA GLU A 4 -23.18 -7.44 -18.22
C GLU A 4 -22.86 -5.94 -18.20
N GLN A 5 -23.79 -5.13 -17.70
CA GLN A 5 -23.58 -3.70 -17.61
C GLN A 5 -22.43 -3.47 -16.63
N ALA A 6 -21.26 -3.14 -17.18
CA ALA A 6 -20.06 -2.92 -16.39
C ALA A 6 -20.33 -1.80 -15.38
N TRP A 7 -20.13 -2.07 -14.09
CA TRP A 7 -20.34 -1.08 -13.04
C TRP A 7 -19.39 0.11 -13.21
N SER A 8 -19.87 1.32 -12.89
CA SER A 8 -19.04 2.51 -12.77
C SER A 8 -17.98 2.35 -11.67
N PHE A 9 -16.94 3.17 -11.70
CA PHE A 9 -15.90 3.12 -10.68
C PHE A 9 -16.46 3.43 -9.28
N GLU A 10 -17.35 4.41 -9.19
CA GLU A 10 -18.02 4.84 -7.95
C GLU A 10 -18.83 3.68 -7.36
N ASN A 11 -19.55 2.92 -8.19
CA ASN A 11 -20.31 1.75 -7.75
C ASN A 11 -19.40 0.63 -7.23
N LYS A 12 -18.26 0.40 -7.90
CA LYS A 12 -17.26 -0.58 -7.43
C LYS A 12 -16.66 -0.17 -6.08
N VAL A 13 -16.32 1.10 -5.91
CA VAL A 13 -15.80 1.65 -4.65
C VAL A 13 -16.83 1.55 -3.54
N ALA A 14 -18.08 1.96 -3.79
CA ALA A 14 -19.16 1.90 -2.82
C ALA A 14 -19.42 0.45 -2.35
N SER A 15 -19.43 -0.51 -3.28
CA SER A 15 -19.58 -1.92 -2.96
C SER A 15 -18.40 -2.47 -2.17
N PHE A 16 -17.17 -2.11 -2.53
CA PHE A 16 -15.97 -2.50 -1.77
C PHE A 16 -16.01 -1.97 -0.34
N HIS A 17 -16.36 -0.69 -0.14
CA HIS A 17 -16.50 -0.11 1.20
C HIS A 17 -17.62 -0.77 2.00
N TYR A 18 -18.74 -1.12 1.37
CA TYR A 18 -19.81 -1.88 2.01
C TYR A 18 -19.32 -3.25 2.49
N LEU A 19 -18.55 -3.96 1.67
CA LEU A 19 -17.95 -5.25 2.06
C LEU A 19 -16.96 -5.09 3.22
N CYS A 20 -16.14 -4.04 3.23
CA CYS A 20 -15.24 -3.76 4.35
C CYS A 20 -16.01 -3.45 5.64
N HIS A 21 -17.07 -2.63 5.54
CA HIS A 21 -17.89 -2.26 6.68
C HIS A 21 -18.65 -3.46 7.27
N SER A 22 -19.25 -4.29 6.42
CA SER A 22 -19.98 -5.50 6.84
C SER A 22 -19.08 -6.57 7.47
N ASN A 23 -17.79 -6.58 7.14
CA ASN A 23 -16.80 -7.49 7.72
C ASN A 23 -16.00 -6.86 8.89
N LEU A 24 -16.34 -5.63 9.31
CA LEU A 24 -15.66 -4.97 10.41
C LEU A 24 -15.88 -5.76 11.71
N VAL A 25 -14.79 -6.06 12.40
CA VAL A 25 -14.86 -6.70 13.71
C VAL A 25 -15.17 -5.63 14.75
N THR A 26 -16.20 -5.85 15.57
CA THR A 26 -16.64 -4.96 16.66
C THR A 26 -15.67 -4.97 17.85
N LYS A 27 -14.43 -4.58 17.59
CA LYS A 27 -13.37 -4.32 18.55
C LYS A 27 -12.52 -3.14 18.05
N ASN A 28 -11.77 -2.55 18.98
CA ASN A 28 -10.83 -1.48 18.69
C ASN A 28 -9.40 -2.02 18.86
N VAL A 29 -8.51 -1.61 17.97
CA VAL A 29 -7.07 -1.86 18.08
C VAL A 29 -6.37 -0.52 18.16
N LYS A 30 -5.55 -0.35 19.20
CA LYS A 30 -4.71 0.84 19.37
C LYS A 30 -3.32 0.54 18.86
N VAL A 31 -2.83 1.39 17.96
CA VAL A 31 -1.45 1.38 17.46
C VAL A 31 -0.75 2.62 18.01
N VAL A 32 0.30 2.40 18.78
CA VAL A 32 1.06 3.45 19.47
C VAL A 32 2.42 3.58 18.81
N VAL A 33 2.71 4.74 18.24
CA VAL A 33 3.93 4.98 17.46
C VAL A 33 4.60 6.27 17.90
N SER A 34 5.91 6.37 17.76
CA SER A 34 6.64 7.61 17.93
C SER A 34 6.82 8.32 16.60
N ARG A 35 6.95 9.65 16.63
CA ARG A 35 7.24 10.43 15.42
C ARG A 35 8.65 10.17 14.90
N SER A 36 9.60 9.92 15.79
CA SER A 36 11.02 9.71 15.48
C SER A 36 11.33 8.33 14.92
N ASN A 37 10.48 7.33 15.18
CA ASN A 37 10.70 5.93 14.78
C ASN A 37 9.47 5.34 14.08
N LEU A 38 8.77 6.17 13.30
CA LEU A 38 7.45 5.88 12.76
C LEU A 38 7.37 4.53 12.03
N LEU A 39 8.32 4.24 11.15
CA LEU A 39 8.30 3.02 10.36
C LEU A 39 8.48 1.77 11.23
N VAL A 40 9.51 1.76 12.08
CA VAL A 40 9.86 0.60 12.91
C VAL A 40 8.76 0.34 13.94
N ASP A 41 8.27 1.36 14.63
CA ASP A 41 7.17 1.20 15.59
C ASP A 41 5.90 0.68 14.89
N SER A 42 5.60 1.19 13.70
CA SER A 42 4.46 0.72 12.90
C SER A 42 4.64 -0.73 12.44
N PHE A 43 5.85 -1.10 12.02
CA PHE A 43 6.20 -2.45 11.63
C PHE A 43 5.95 -3.42 12.78
N GLU A 44 6.51 -3.16 13.96
CA GLU A 44 6.35 -4.01 15.15
C GLU A 44 4.88 -4.16 15.56
N GLN A 45 4.16 -3.04 15.63
CA GLN A 45 2.74 -3.00 16.01
C GLN A 45 1.88 -3.81 15.03
N ILE A 46 2.00 -3.55 13.74
CA ILE A 46 1.13 -4.15 12.71
C ILE A 46 1.48 -5.61 12.44
N MET A 47 2.76 -5.99 12.53
CA MET A 47 3.19 -7.37 12.29
C MET A 47 2.80 -8.31 13.43
N ARG A 48 2.70 -7.80 14.67
CA ARG A 48 2.23 -8.56 15.83
C ARG A 48 0.73 -8.89 15.78
N LEU A 49 -0.07 -8.07 15.10
CA LEU A 49 -1.51 -8.29 14.98
C LEU A 49 -1.82 -9.52 14.11
N LYS A 50 -2.84 -10.27 14.51
CA LYS A 50 -3.41 -11.34 13.69
C LYS A 50 -4.26 -10.75 12.57
N PRO A 51 -4.42 -11.44 11.42
CA PRO A 51 -5.16 -10.90 10.27
C PRO A 51 -6.59 -10.43 10.57
N HIS A 52 -7.30 -11.05 11.51
CA HIS A 52 -8.65 -10.62 11.90
C HIS A 52 -8.64 -9.35 12.76
N GLU A 53 -7.57 -9.08 13.50
CA GLU A 53 -7.42 -7.88 14.33
C GLU A 53 -7.17 -6.64 13.45
N LEU A 54 -6.57 -6.82 12.27
CA LEU A 54 -6.39 -5.76 11.28
C LEU A 54 -7.73 -5.27 10.67
N ARG A 55 -8.84 -5.98 10.90
CA ARG A 55 -10.20 -5.58 10.49
C ARG A 55 -10.98 -4.86 11.57
N CYS A 56 -10.41 -4.76 12.78
CA CYS A 56 -10.96 -3.96 13.87
C CYS A 56 -10.83 -2.47 13.54
N ARG A 57 -11.55 -1.62 14.27
CA ARG A 57 -11.37 -0.18 14.15
C ARG A 57 -9.98 0.22 14.67
N LEU A 58 -9.18 0.85 13.82
CA LEU A 58 -7.82 1.27 14.12
C LEU A 58 -7.78 2.65 14.79
N PHE A 59 -7.12 2.75 15.93
CA PHE A 59 -6.87 3.99 16.66
C PHE A 59 -5.37 4.25 16.71
N ILE A 60 -4.91 5.28 16.00
CA ILE A 60 -3.51 5.69 16.04
C ILE A 60 -3.29 6.67 17.19
N SER A 61 -2.18 6.49 17.91
CA SER A 61 -1.74 7.36 19.01
C SER A 61 -0.26 7.62 18.85
N PHE A 62 0.14 8.90 18.83
CA PHE A 62 1.55 9.25 18.92
C PHE A 62 2.00 9.29 20.38
N THR A 63 3.17 8.71 20.67
CA THR A 63 3.72 8.68 22.03
C THR A 63 3.97 10.10 22.55
N GLY A 64 3.46 10.41 23.75
CA GLY A 64 3.62 11.74 24.35
C GLY A 64 2.62 12.80 23.86
N GLU A 65 1.65 12.42 23.02
CA GLU A 65 0.61 13.32 22.52
C GLU A 65 -0.78 12.94 23.03
N GLU A 66 -1.51 13.91 23.56
CA GLU A 66 -2.93 13.72 23.90
C GLU A 66 -3.78 13.79 22.61
N GLY A 67 -4.08 12.61 22.07
CA GLY A 67 -4.90 12.47 20.86
C GLY A 67 -6.37 12.72 21.13
N LEU A 68 -6.81 13.98 21.00
CA LEU A 68 -8.24 14.33 21.03
C LEU A 68 -8.95 14.04 19.70
N ASP A 69 -8.23 14.15 18.57
CA ASP A 69 -8.73 13.85 17.22
C ASP A 69 -8.09 12.59 16.64
N TYR A 70 -8.69 11.44 16.95
CA TYR A 70 -8.27 10.14 16.39
C TYR A 70 -8.39 10.06 14.86
N GLY A 71 -9.26 10.86 14.24
CA GLY A 71 -9.47 10.89 12.80
C GLY A 71 -8.29 11.55 12.09
N GLY A 72 -7.88 12.73 12.58
CA GLY A 72 -6.70 13.46 12.11
C GLY A 72 -5.42 12.65 12.24
N LEU A 73 -5.17 12.07 13.41
CA LEU A 73 -3.97 11.25 13.67
C LEU A 73 -3.90 10.02 12.77
N SER A 74 -5.03 9.37 12.50
CA SER A 74 -5.08 8.25 11.57
C SER A 74 -4.69 8.66 10.15
N ARG A 75 -5.25 9.77 9.64
CA ARG A 75 -4.90 10.27 8.30
C ARG A 75 -3.43 10.63 8.20
N GLU A 76 -2.91 11.32 9.21
CA GLU A 76 -1.50 11.71 9.28
C GLU A 76 -0.57 10.49 9.26
N TRP A 77 -0.90 9.45 10.04
CA TRP A 77 -0.11 8.23 10.10
C TRP A 77 -0.04 7.51 8.75
N PHE A 78 -1.16 7.32 8.06
CA PHE A 78 -1.16 6.71 6.72
C PHE A 78 -0.32 7.52 5.73
N PHE A 79 -0.46 8.84 5.73
CA PHE A 79 0.31 9.73 4.85
C PHE A 79 1.82 9.65 5.14
N LYS A 80 2.24 9.87 6.39
CA LYS A 80 3.67 9.86 6.74
C LYS A 80 4.31 8.49 6.57
N LEU A 81 3.62 7.43 6.96
CA LEU A 81 4.14 6.07 6.82
C LEU A 81 4.29 5.68 5.34
N SER A 82 3.38 6.12 4.46
CA SER A 82 3.57 5.89 3.02
C SER A 82 4.81 6.57 2.47
N THR A 83 5.19 7.75 2.96
CA THR A 83 6.44 8.43 2.59
C THR A 83 7.66 7.71 3.15
N GLU A 84 7.63 7.28 4.42
CA GLU A 84 8.74 6.55 5.06
C GLU A 84 9.06 5.21 4.38
N LEU A 85 8.04 4.54 3.83
CA LEU A 85 8.23 3.31 3.04
C LEU A 85 9.07 3.53 1.77
N LEU A 86 9.23 4.77 1.33
CA LEU A 86 10.04 5.14 0.16
C LEU A 86 11.47 5.49 0.53
N ASN A 87 11.80 5.51 1.82
CA ASN A 87 13.12 5.88 2.28
C ASN A 87 14.16 4.89 1.70
N PRO A 88 15.10 5.37 0.86
CA PRO A 88 16.06 4.51 0.18
C PRO A 88 16.93 3.69 1.12
N MET A 89 17.07 4.11 2.39
CA MET A 89 17.83 3.39 3.41
C MET A 89 17.29 1.99 3.69
N TYR A 90 15.99 1.73 3.48
CA TYR A 90 15.43 0.39 3.67
C TYR A 90 15.56 -0.50 2.43
N CYS A 91 15.96 0.08 1.29
CA CYS A 91 16.18 -0.60 0.00
C CYS A 91 15.00 -1.45 -0.49
N LEU A 92 13.75 -1.10 -0.13
CA LEU A 92 12.57 -1.90 -0.47
C LEU A 92 12.03 -1.59 -1.88
N PHE A 93 11.94 -0.31 -2.21
CA PHE A 93 11.36 0.19 -3.46
C PHE A 93 12.32 1.16 -4.14
N GLU A 94 12.13 1.32 -5.44
CA GLU A 94 12.81 2.29 -6.29
C GLU A 94 11.82 2.91 -7.28
N TYR A 95 12.18 4.06 -7.85
CA TYR A 95 11.40 4.69 -8.91
C TYR A 95 11.56 3.94 -10.23
N ALA A 96 10.46 3.76 -10.95
CA ALA A 96 10.44 3.09 -12.24
C ALA A 96 11.04 3.96 -13.36
N GLY A 97 12.35 3.88 -13.61
CA GLY A 97 12.98 4.60 -14.72
C GLY A 97 13.00 6.13 -14.56
N GLY A 98 13.52 6.83 -15.58
CA GLY A 98 13.94 8.24 -15.45
C GLY A 98 12.83 9.29 -15.31
N ASN A 99 11.59 9.00 -15.72
CA ASN A 99 10.47 9.95 -15.71
C ASN A 99 9.21 9.45 -14.97
N ASN A 100 9.25 8.27 -14.36
CA ASN A 100 8.09 7.72 -13.65
C ASN A 100 8.27 7.92 -12.14
N TYR A 101 7.37 8.69 -11.54
CA TYR A 101 7.28 8.81 -10.08
C TYR A 101 6.57 7.61 -9.43
N ALA A 102 6.18 6.60 -10.21
CA ALA A 102 5.61 5.37 -9.69
C ALA A 102 6.69 4.40 -9.17
N LEU A 103 6.32 3.65 -8.14
CA LEU A 103 7.25 2.79 -7.41
C LEU A 103 7.22 1.34 -7.92
N GLN A 104 8.40 0.73 -7.95
CA GLN A 104 8.58 -0.71 -8.17
C GLN A 104 9.41 -1.33 -7.05
N ILE A 105 9.28 -2.65 -6.87
CA ILE A 105 10.12 -3.40 -5.94
C ILE A 105 11.58 -3.26 -6.39
N ASN A 106 12.47 -2.90 -5.47
CA ASN A 106 13.90 -2.88 -5.74
C ASN A 106 14.40 -4.34 -5.91
N PRO A 107 14.90 -4.72 -7.10
CA PRO A 107 15.44 -6.07 -7.32
C PRO A 107 16.61 -6.42 -6.38
N ALA A 108 17.35 -5.42 -5.92
CA ALA A 108 18.45 -5.53 -4.96
C ALA A 108 17.99 -5.46 -3.49
N SER A 109 16.68 -5.50 -3.21
CA SER A 109 16.15 -5.41 -1.83
C SER A 109 16.69 -6.45 -0.86
N SER A 110 17.20 -7.58 -1.37
CA SER A 110 17.87 -8.60 -0.56
C SER A 110 19.11 -8.12 0.22
N VAL A 111 19.66 -6.94 -0.11
CA VAL A 111 20.68 -6.27 0.71
C VAL A 111 20.16 -6.01 2.13
N ASN A 112 18.85 -5.79 2.28
CA ASN A 112 18.18 -5.77 3.56
C ASN A 112 17.73 -7.21 3.91
N PRO A 113 18.31 -7.83 4.95
CA PRO A 113 17.99 -9.21 5.31
C PRO A 113 16.53 -9.42 5.74
N GLU A 114 15.84 -8.35 6.15
CA GLU A 114 14.44 -8.38 6.60
C GLU A 114 13.44 -7.99 5.50
N HIS A 115 13.90 -7.79 4.25
CA HIS A 115 13.08 -7.23 3.17
C HIS A 115 11.74 -7.98 2.95
N LEU A 116 11.71 -9.31 3.11
CA LEU A 116 10.49 -10.10 2.95
C LEU A 116 9.44 -9.78 4.01
N GLU A 117 9.85 -9.63 5.27
CA GLU A 117 8.93 -9.24 6.35
C GLU A 117 8.47 -7.79 6.15
N TYR A 118 9.34 -6.91 5.68
CA TYR A 118 8.94 -5.56 5.27
C TYR A 118 7.94 -5.55 4.11
N PHE A 119 8.11 -6.37 3.08
CA PHE A 119 7.11 -6.49 2.00
C PHE A 119 5.77 -7.02 2.52
N ARG A 120 5.80 -7.97 3.46
CA ARG A 120 4.60 -8.46 4.15
C ARG A 120 3.92 -7.35 4.96
N PHE A 121 4.69 -6.54 5.67
CA PHE A 121 4.21 -5.36 6.38
C PHE A 121 3.57 -4.35 5.42
N VAL A 122 4.25 -4.01 4.32
CA VAL A 122 3.72 -3.10 3.29
C VAL A 122 2.40 -3.62 2.72
N GLY A 123 2.31 -4.93 2.44
CA GLY A 123 1.06 -5.55 2.01
C GLY A 123 -0.08 -5.38 3.02
N ARG A 124 0.20 -5.57 4.32
CA ARG A 124 -0.77 -5.29 5.40
C ARG A 124 -1.14 -3.82 5.48
N PHE A 125 -0.18 -2.92 5.35
CA PHE A 125 -0.39 -1.47 5.39
C PHE A 125 -1.28 -0.98 4.23
N ILE A 126 -1.02 -1.40 3.00
CA ILE A 126 -1.86 -1.08 1.83
C ILE A 126 -3.27 -1.63 2.02
N ALA A 127 -3.39 -2.87 2.51
CA ALA A 127 -4.69 -3.47 2.81
C ALA A 127 -5.47 -2.68 3.88
N LEU A 128 -4.79 -2.24 4.95
CA LEU A 128 -5.38 -1.36 5.97
C LEU A 128 -5.84 -0.02 5.38
N ALA A 129 -5.05 0.58 4.50
CA ALA A 129 -5.40 1.84 3.85
C ALA A 129 -6.69 1.71 3.04
N LEU A 130 -6.79 0.65 2.23
CA LEU A 130 -7.99 0.34 1.47
C LEU A 130 -9.20 0.02 2.38
N TYR A 131 -8.98 -0.82 3.40
CA TYR A 131 -10.05 -1.29 4.29
C TYR A 131 -10.66 -0.17 5.15
N HIS A 132 -9.85 0.81 5.55
CA HIS A 132 -10.28 1.96 6.36
C HIS A 132 -10.54 3.24 5.55
N SER A 133 -10.57 3.14 4.21
CA SER A 133 -10.77 4.28 3.30
C SER A 133 -9.82 5.43 3.61
N ARG A 134 -8.52 5.12 3.62
CA ARG A 134 -7.41 6.06 3.85
C ARG A 134 -6.56 6.14 2.60
N PHE A 135 -6.17 7.36 2.26
CA PHE A 135 -5.25 7.61 1.17
C PHE A 135 -3.81 7.44 1.65
N ILE A 136 -2.96 6.97 0.76
CA ILE A 136 -1.51 6.94 0.89
C ILE A 136 -0.91 7.87 -0.15
N ASP A 137 0.25 8.43 0.15
CA ASP A 137 1.00 9.26 -0.77
C ASP A 137 1.92 8.42 -1.64
N ASN A 138 1.94 8.74 -2.94
CA ASN A 138 2.63 7.98 -3.99
C ASN A 138 2.08 6.56 -4.22
N GLY A 139 2.08 6.15 -5.48
CA GLY A 139 1.49 4.89 -5.93
C GLY A 139 2.51 3.95 -6.54
N PHE A 140 2.11 2.69 -6.68
CA PHE A 140 2.88 1.71 -7.42
C PHE A 140 2.60 1.80 -8.92
N THR A 141 3.47 1.18 -9.71
CA THR A 141 3.28 1.08 -11.16
C THR A 141 2.02 0.28 -11.53
N LEU A 142 1.49 0.48 -12.74
CA LEU A 142 0.34 -0.28 -13.22
C LEU A 142 0.57 -1.81 -13.22
N PRO A 143 1.74 -2.34 -13.64
CA PRO A 143 2.08 -3.76 -13.46
C PRO A 143 1.91 -4.25 -12.02
N PHE A 144 2.29 -3.45 -11.02
CA PHE A 144 2.15 -3.82 -9.61
C PHE A 144 0.68 -4.02 -9.24
N TYR A 145 -0.21 -3.09 -9.60
CA TYR A 145 -1.65 -3.26 -9.37
C TYR A 145 -2.24 -4.43 -10.17
N LYS A 146 -1.75 -4.69 -11.39
CA LYS A 146 -2.16 -5.87 -12.16
C LYS A 146 -1.78 -7.17 -11.45
N ARG A 147 -0.59 -7.25 -10.85
CA ARG A 147 -0.19 -8.39 -10.02
C ARG A 147 -1.11 -8.58 -8.81
N MET A 148 -1.48 -7.51 -8.11
CA MET A 148 -2.45 -7.59 -6.99
C MET A 148 -3.83 -8.12 -7.43
N LEU A 149 -4.25 -7.80 -8.66
CA LEU A 149 -5.50 -8.26 -9.25
C LEU A 149 -5.39 -9.63 -9.96
N ASN A 150 -4.23 -10.29 -9.87
CA ASN A 150 -3.93 -11.53 -10.60
C ASN A 150 -4.18 -11.43 -12.11
N LYS A 151 -3.87 -10.28 -12.70
CA LYS A 151 -3.96 -10.03 -14.15
C LYS A 151 -2.61 -10.22 -14.82
N ASN A 152 -2.65 -10.67 -16.08
CA ASN A 152 -1.46 -10.79 -16.91
C ASN A 152 -0.86 -9.41 -17.19
N ILE A 153 0.48 -9.35 -17.13
CA ILE A 153 1.26 -8.20 -17.59
C ILE A 153 1.44 -8.34 -19.10
N THR A 154 1.19 -7.27 -19.84
CA THR A 154 1.33 -7.21 -21.30
C THR A 154 2.52 -6.32 -21.70
N LEU A 155 2.93 -6.40 -22.96
CA LEU A 155 4.00 -5.55 -23.50
C LEU A 155 3.67 -4.05 -23.34
N ALA A 156 2.40 -3.67 -23.52
CA ALA A 156 1.94 -2.29 -23.31
C ALA A 156 2.11 -1.81 -21.86
N ASP A 157 2.14 -2.72 -20.87
CA ASP A 157 2.41 -2.33 -19.50
C ASP A 157 3.87 -1.95 -19.28
N ILE A 158 4.79 -2.55 -20.05
CA ILE A 158 6.23 -2.25 -20.00
C ILE A 158 6.46 -0.81 -20.47
N GLU A 159 5.77 -0.35 -21.51
CA GLU A 159 5.85 1.03 -22.00
C GLU A 159 5.56 2.06 -20.90
N THR A 160 4.66 1.74 -19.96
CA THR A 160 4.32 2.63 -18.84
C THR A 160 5.37 2.72 -17.74
N VAL A 161 6.36 1.83 -17.75
CA VAL A 161 7.41 1.70 -16.73
C VAL A 161 8.77 2.04 -17.31
N ASP A 162 9.09 1.49 -18.49
CA ASP A 162 10.36 1.64 -19.19
C ASP A 162 10.12 1.66 -20.71
N VAL A 163 10.05 2.89 -21.25
CA VAL A 163 9.87 3.13 -22.69
C VAL A 163 11.05 2.62 -23.52
N GLU A 164 12.28 2.74 -23.02
CA GLU A 164 13.48 2.34 -23.76
C GLU A 164 13.52 0.82 -23.91
N TYR A 165 13.23 0.10 -22.83
CA TYR A 165 13.14 -1.34 -22.84
C TYR A 165 11.96 -1.84 -23.68
N TYR A 166 10.80 -1.19 -23.59
CA TYR A 166 9.65 -1.48 -24.46
C TYR A 166 10.01 -1.37 -25.96
N ASN A 167 10.66 -0.27 -26.36
CA ASN A 167 11.08 -0.08 -27.75
C ASN A 167 12.07 -1.16 -28.20
N SER A 168 12.99 -1.56 -27.32
CA SER A 168 13.95 -2.63 -27.58
C SER A 168 13.26 -3.97 -27.82
N LEU A 169 12.26 -4.32 -27.01
CA LEU A 169 11.48 -5.55 -27.18
C LEU A 169 10.65 -5.53 -28.47
N LYS A 170 10.04 -4.38 -28.78
CA LYS A 170 9.25 -4.19 -30.01
C LYS A 170 10.09 -4.33 -31.27
N PHE A 171 11.39 -4.01 -31.20
CA PHE A 171 12.31 -4.15 -32.33
C PHE A 171 12.72 -5.62 -32.62
N ILE A 172 12.69 -6.49 -31.61
CA ILE A 172 13.08 -7.91 -31.73
C ILE A 172 11.88 -8.81 -32.08
N GLN A 173 10.64 -8.32 -31.91
CA GLN A 173 9.39 -8.98 -32.31
C GLN A 173 9.14 -8.88 -33.82
#